data_AF-A0A4Q7NFD4-F1
#
_entry.id   AF-A0A4Q7NFD4-F1
#
_cell.length_a   1.000
_cell.length_b   1.000
_cell.length_c   1.000
_cell.angle_alpha   90.00
_cell.angle_beta   90.00
_cell.angle_gamma   90.00
#
_symmetry.space_group_name_H-M   'P 1'
#
loop_
_entity.id
_entity.type
_entity.pdbx_description
1 polymer ?
#
loop_
_entity_poly.entity_id
_entity_poly.type
_entity_poly.pdbx_seq_one_letter_code
_entity_poly.pdbx_strand_id
1 'polypeptide(L)'
;MDIEINEELRAYIDPLSEDEYAALEGSLLAEGCRDALVLWGNVLVDGHNRYGICRKHGIEFRTVQNTAFQSMDDVRLWMIDNHLGRRSISDYQRGVLALRKKDILQARTAAQAPAPAASADASEASPVPQGGAAAEPARPPLATREAVARAARLSTATVGQIERIQKAAAPELVAAVKSGTISISAAAAVATLPAQEQVVAVAGGKDELRRAARQVREKKARARPAEEAPQGEGGEEPADLPPESTDVGELQGLVRALRAENADLKRKVANLTVALKEARGPKAESRM
;
A
#
# COMPACT_ATOMS: atom_id res chain seq x y z
N MET A 1 -2.06 27.29 -24.24
CA MET A 1 -1.06 26.20 -24.15
C MET A 1 -1.79 24.91 -24.42
N ASP A 2 -1.31 24.09 -25.36
CA ASP A 2 -1.90 22.80 -25.66
C ASP A 2 -1.24 21.74 -24.75
N ILE A 3 -2.02 21.10 -23.88
CA ILE A 3 -1.55 20.09 -22.93
C ILE A 3 -2.12 18.76 -23.38
N GLU A 4 -1.24 17.81 -23.67
CA GLU A 4 -1.57 16.47 -24.11
C GLU A 4 -1.73 15.53 -22.92
N ILE A 5 -2.86 14.80 -22.88
CA ILE A 5 -3.10 13.77 -21.88
C ILE A 5 -2.65 12.43 -22.45
N ASN A 6 -1.55 11.90 -21.92
CA ASN A 6 -1.16 10.53 -22.20
C ASN A 6 -1.96 9.57 -21.32
N GLU A 7 -2.78 8.72 -21.95
CA GLU A 7 -3.68 7.80 -21.24
C GLU A 7 -2.94 6.75 -20.39
N GLU A 8 -1.76 6.31 -20.83
CA GLU A 8 -0.93 5.39 -20.04
C GLU A 8 -0.46 6.05 -18.75
N LEU A 9 -0.04 7.33 -18.81
CA LEU A 9 0.36 8.10 -17.63
C LEU A 9 -0.81 8.38 -16.70
N ARG A 10 -1.96 8.75 -17.27
CA ARG A 10 -3.17 9.01 -16.48
C ARG A 10 -3.62 7.78 -15.70
N ALA A 11 -3.58 6.60 -16.32
CA ALA A 11 -3.93 5.33 -15.69
C ALA A 11 -2.79 4.72 -14.85
N TYR A 12 -1.59 5.33 -14.85
CA TYR A 12 -0.41 4.75 -14.21
C TYR A 12 -0.54 4.71 -12.69
N ILE A 13 -1.16 5.73 -12.11
CA ILE A 13 -1.46 5.81 -10.67
C ILE A 13 -2.96 5.58 -10.50
N ASP A 14 -3.33 4.84 -9.46
CA ASP A 14 -4.73 4.62 -9.13
C ASP A 14 -5.46 5.97 -9.00
N PRO A 15 -6.68 6.11 -9.58
CA PRO A 15 -7.43 7.34 -9.49
C PRO A 15 -7.86 7.62 -8.04
N LEU A 16 -8.16 8.89 -7.74
CA LEU A 16 -8.76 9.24 -6.46
C LEU A 16 -10.13 8.59 -6.34
N SER A 17 -10.50 8.24 -5.11
CA SER A 17 -11.89 7.93 -4.76
C SER A 17 -12.79 9.16 -4.99
N GLU A 18 -14.10 8.93 -5.06
CA GLU A 18 -15.08 10.00 -5.25
C GLU A 18 -14.98 11.07 -4.15
N ASP A 19 -14.82 10.65 -2.90
CA ASP A 19 -14.68 11.55 -1.75
C ASP A 19 -13.40 12.38 -1.83
N GLU A 20 -12.27 11.76 -2.19
CA GLU A 20 -11.00 12.47 -2.35
C GLU A 20 -11.04 13.44 -3.55
N TYR A 21 -11.68 13.05 -4.64
CA TYR A 21 -11.88 13.91 -5.79
C TYR A 21 -12.77 15.12 -5.43
N ALA A 22 -13.88 14.90 -4.71
CA ALA A 22 -14.77 15.96 -4.26
C ALA A 22 -14.05 16.93 -3.29
N ALA A 23 -13.22 16.40 -2.38
CA ALA A 23 -12.39 17.22 -1.50
C ALA A 23 -11.38 18.07 -2.29
N LEU A 24 -10.72 17.49 -3.30
CA LEU A 24 -9.82 18.22 -4.19
C LEU A 24 -10.55 19.30 -4.98
N GLU A 25 -11.74 18.99 -5.54
CA GLU A 25 -12.56 19.94 -6.29
C GLU A 25 -13.00 21.12 -5.41
N GLY A 26 -13.43 20.85 -4.18
CA GLY A 26 -13.77 21.89 -3.20
C GLY A 26 -12.58 22.79 -2.85
N SER A 27 -11.40 22.23 -2.61
CA SER A 27 -10.19 23.04 -2.33
C SER A 27 -9.78 23.90 -3.52
N LEU A 28 -9.85 23.37 -4.75
CA LEU A 28 -9.54 24.13 -5.96
C LEU A 28 -10.53 25.27 -6.20
N LEU A 29 -11.81 25.07 -5.94
CA LEU A 29 -12.83 26.12 -6.06
C LEU A 29 -12.64 27.22 -5.00
N ALA A 30 -12.22 26.86 -3.79
CA ALA A 30 -12.06 27.81 -2.69
C ALA A 30 -10.75 28.60 -2.77
N GLU A 31 -9.65 27.96 -3.18
CA GLU A 31 -8.28 28.50 -3.05
C GLU A 31 -7.55 28.64 -4.39
N GLY A 32 -8.12 28.13 -5.49
CA GLY A 32 -7.48 28.05 -6.80
C GLY A 32 -6.43 26.93 -6.91
N CYS A 33 -5.82 26.80 -8.09
CA CYS A 33 -4.80 25.79 -8.34
C CYS A 33 -3.42 26.25 -7.86
N ARG A 34 -3.16 26.09 -6.55
CA ARG A 34 -1.90 26.48 -5.90
C ARG A 34 -0.70 25.71 -6.45
N ASP A 35 -0.80 24.39 -6.47
CA ASP A 35 0.27 23.51 -6.92
C ASP A 35 0.34 23.45 -8.44
N ALA A 36 1.52 23.68 -8.99
CA ALA A 36 1.72 23.64 -10.44
C ALA A 36 1.50 22.23 -11.01
N LEU A 37 1.04 22.18 -12.26
CA LEU A 37 1.00 20.97 -13.09
C LEU A 37 2.40 20.70 -13.63
N VAL A 38 2.82 19.44 -13.63
CA VAL A 38 4.15 19.05 -14.12
C VAL A 38 4.02 18.54 -15.54
N LEU A 39 4.81 19.11 -16.45
CA LEU A 39 4.83 18.79 -17.87
C LEU A 39 6.19 18.24 -18.30
N TRP A 40 6.16 17.42 -19.36
CA TRP A 40 7.34 17.06 -20.15
C TRP A 40 7.05 17.39 -21.62
N GLY A 41 7.55 18.54 -22.07
CA GLY A 41 7.09 19.11 -23.34
C GLY A 41 5.63 19.55 -23.24
N ASN A 42 4.77 18.98 -24.08
CA ASN A 42 3.32 19.16 -24.05
C ASN A 42 2.60 18.09 -23.21
N VAL A 43 3.25 17.00 -22.83
CA VAL A 43 2.62 15.88 -22.12
C VAL A 43 2.45 16.20 -20.64
N LEU A 44 1.24 15.98 -20.12
CA LEU A 44 0.94 16.08 -18.69
C LEU A 44 1.51 14.88 -17.92
N VAL A 45 2.41 15.15 -16.98
CA VAL A 45 3.06 14.12 -16.15
C VAL A 45 2.37 13.98 -14.79
N ASP A 46 2.10 15.09 -14.10
CA ASP A 46 1.44 15.08 -12.80
C ASP A 46 0.46 16.23 -12.65
N GLY A 47 -0.63 15.96 -11.92
CA GLY A 47 -1.75 16.88 -11.78
C GLY A 47 -2.92 16.60 -12.72
N HIS A 48 -3.08 15.37 -13.24
CA HIS A 48 -4.20 14.97 -14.09
C HIS A 48 -5.59 15.40 -13.54
N ASN A 49 -5.87 15.10 -12.27
CA ASN A 49 -7.14 15.48 -11.64
C ASN A 49 -7.27 17.00 -11.47
N ARG A 50 -6.19 17.67 -11.06
CA ARG A 50 -6.14 19.14 -10.95
C ARG A 50 -6.41 19.79 -12.31
N TYR A 51 -5.76 19.32 -13.37
CA TYR A 51 -5.96 19.81 -14.73
C TYR A 51 -7.41 19.66 -15.19
N GLY A 52 -8.01 18.48 -15.01
CA GLY A 52 -9.41 18.21 -15.35
C GLY A 52 -10.37 19.16 -14.62
N ILE A 53 -10.22 19.29 -13.31
CA ILE A 53 -11.04 20.19 -12.48
C ILE A 53 -10.85 21.65 -12.89
N CYS A 54 -9.61 22.10 -13.08
CA CYS A 54 -9.34 23.49 -13.44
C CYS A 54 -9.90 23.84 -14.81
N ARG A 55 -9.82 22.93 -15.78
CA ARG A 55 -10.43 23.11 -17.11
C ARG A 55 -11.96 23.15 -17.03
N LYS A 56 -12.57 22.30 -16.20
CA LYS A 56 -14.03 22.27 -15.99
C LYS A 56 -14.56 23.59 -15.41
N HIS A 57 -13.84 24.20 -14.47
CA HIS A 57 -14.29 25.39 -13.75
C HIS A 57 -13.66 26.71 -14.21
N GLY A 58 -12.80 26.67 -15.24
CA GLY A 58 -12.09 27.87 -15.69
C GLY A 58 -11.10 28.44 -14.66
N ILE A 59 -10.56 27.59 -13.79
CA ILE A 59 -9.59 27.99 -12.76
C ILE A 59 -8.22 28.12 -13.42
N GLU A 60 -7.54 29.24 -13.19
CA GLU A 60 -6.17 29.43 -13.64
C GLU A 60 -5.21 28.48 -12.92
N PHE A 61 -4.23 27.96 -13.66
CA PHE A 61 -3.22 27.04 -13.14
C PHE A 61 -1.84 27.40 -13.68
N ARG A 62 -0.82 27.05 -12.90
CA ARG A 62 0.58 27.19 -13.29
C ARG A 62 1.12 25.86 -13.78
N THR A 63 2.10 25.91 -14.68
CA THR A 63 2.79 24.73 -15.20
C THR A 63 4.29 24.83 -14.94
N VAL A 64 4.94 23.71 -14.62
CA VAL A 64 6.39 23.59 -14.50
C VAL A 64 6.87 22.50 -15.44
N GLN A 65 7.95 22.77 -16.17
CA GLN A 65 8.60 21.79 -17.03
C GLN A 65 9.60 20.99 -16.22
N ASN A 66 9.58 19.67 -16.38
CA ASN A 66 10.65 18.80 -15.91
C ASN A 66 11.59 18.49 -17.07
N THR A 67 12.80 19.05 -17.02
CA THR A 67 13.82 18.93 -18.07
C THR A 67 14.76 17.74 -17.86
N ALA A 68 14.63 16.99 -16.76
CA ALA A 68 15.52 15.89 -16.43
C ALA A 68 15.10 14.55 -17.06
N PHE A 69 13.88 14.44 -17.57
CA PHE A 69 13.38 13.21 -18.18
C PHE A 69 14.00 12.96 -19.55
N GLN A 70 14.53 11.76 -19.75
CA GLN A 70 15.12 11.31 -21.02
C GLN A 70 14.30 10.19 -21.67
N SER A 71 13.41 9.57 -20.91
CA SER A 71 12.61 8.42 -21.33
C SER A 71 11.28 8.35 -20.60
N MET A 72 10.32 7.59 -21.14
CA MET A 72 9.06 7.32 -20.44
C MET A 72 9.26 6.62 -19.10
N ASP A 73 10.30 5.81 -18.97
CA ASP A 73 10.61 5.18 -17.70
C ASP A 73 11.09 6.19 -16.65
N ASP A 74 11.73 7.30 -17.04
CA ASP A 74 12.12 8.36 -16.08
C ASP A 74 10.86 9.05 -15.55
N VAL A 75 9.89 9.30 -16.43
CA VAL A 75 8.59 9.86 -16.07
C VAL A 75 7.88 8.93 -15.08
N ARG A 76 7.79 7.63 -15.39
CA ARG A 76 7.14 6.63 -14.52
C ARG A 76 7.83 6.52 -13.16
N LEU A 77 9.17 6.48 -13.12
CA LEU A 77 9.95 6.43 -11.88
C LEU A 77 9.72 7.68 -11.03
N TRP A 78 9.73 8.86 -11.66
CA TRP A 78 9.47 10.12 -10.96
C TRP A 78 8.04 10.18 -10.42
N MET A 79 7.05 9.72 -11.19
CA MET A 79 5.65 9.64 -10.73
C MET A 79 5.52 8.71 -9.51
N ILE A 80 6.19 7.56 -9.52
CA ILE A 80 6.22 6.64 -8.37
C ILE A 80 6.83 7.35 -7.15
N ASP A 81 7.98 8.00 -7.31
CA ASP A 81 8.68 8.64 -6.19
C ASP A 81 7.89 9.80 -5.60
N ASN A 82 7.23 10.59 -6.46
CA ASN A 82 6.32 11.64 -6.02
C ASN A 82 5.17 11.08 -5.16
N HIS A 83 4.60 9.93 -5.53
CA HIS A 83 3.52 9.30 -4.79
C HIS A 83 4.00 8.61 -3.51
N LEU A 84 5.15 7.93 -3.53
CA LEU A 84 5.74 7.32 -2.34
C LEU A 84 6.06 8.36 -1.25
N GLY A 85 6.35 9.60 -1.63
CA GLY A 85 6.52 10.74 -0.71
C GLY A 85 5.22 11.22 -0.04
N ARG A 86 4.04 10.89 -0.57
CA ARG A 86 2.75 11.32 -0.01
C ARG A 86 2.39 10.50 1.22
N ARG A 87 1.81 11.15 2.22
CA ARG A 87 1.30 10.48 3.44
C ARG A 87 -0.06 9.82 3.26
N SER A 88 -0.85 10.28 2.28
CA SER A 88 -2.23 9.84 2.07
C SER A 88 -2.38 8.50 1.36
N ILE A 89 -1.33 7.96 0.74
CA ILE A 89 -1.44 6.68 0.03
C ILE A 89 -1.40 5.50 1.02
N SER A 90 -2.21 4.48 0.72
CA SER A 90 -2.30 3.26 1.54
C SER A 90 -1.03 2.41 1.45
N ASP A 91 -0.79 1.59 2.46
CA ASP A 91 0.34 0.64 2.46
C ASP A 91 0.29 -0.34 1.28
N TYR A 92 -0.92 -0.76 0.89
CA TYR A 92 -1.08 -1.59 -0.30
C TYR A 92 -0.58 -0.88 -1.56
N GLN A 93 -1.01 0.37 -1.77
CA GLN A 93 -0.55 1.18 -2.91
C GLN A 93 0.96 1.45 -2.84
N ARG A 94 1.52 1.75 -1.66
CA ARG A 94 2.98 1.91 -1.48
C ARG A 94 3.74 0.67 -1.95
N GLY A 95 3.30 -0.51 -1.52
CA GLY A 95 3.93 -1.75 -1.94
C GLY A 95 3.78 -2.01 -3.44
N VAL A 96 2.62 -1.73 -4.03
CA VAL A 96 2.39 -1.87 -5.49
C VAL A 96 3.34 -0.97 -6.28
N LEU A 97 3.43 0.32 -5.90
CA LEU A 97 4.31 1.27 -6.56
C LEU A 97 5.79 0.90 -6.40
N ALA A 98 6.21 0.42 -5.22
CA ALA A 98 7.58 -0.01 -4.99
C ALA A 98 7.94 -1.27 -5.81
N LEU A 99 7.00 -2.21 -5.98
CA LEU A 99 7.18 -3.37 -6.87
C LEU A 99 7.33 -2.93 -8.33
N ARG A 100 6.46 -2.03 -8.83
CA ARG A 100 6.60 -1.47 -10.18
C ARG A 100 7.93 -0.73 -10.38
N LYS A 101 8.38 0.02 -9.37
CA LYS A 101 9.68 0.71 -9.39
C LYS A 101 10.82 -0.27 -9.56
N LYS A 102 10.79 -1.39 -8.82
CA LYS A 102 11.76 -2.48 -8.95
C LYS A 102 11.78 -3.00 -10.39
N ASP A 103 10.62 -3.33 -10.95
CA ASP A 103 10.53 -3.92 -12.29
C ASP A 103 11.13 -3.01 -13.36
N ILE A 104 10.87 -1.69 -13.30
CA ILE A 104 11.47 -0.71 -14.22
C ILE A 104 13.00 -0.68 -14.09
N LEU A 105 13.52 -0.63 -12.85
CA LEU A 105 14.97 -0.59 -12.63
C LEU A 105 15.66 -1.90 -13.04
N GLN A 106 15.00 -3.04 -12.85
CA GLN A 106 15.50 -4.33 -13.31
C GLN A 106 15.54 -4.40 -14.83
N ALA A 107 14.47 -3.97 -15.52
CA ALA A 107 14.43 -3.90 -16.98
C ALA A 107 15.53 -3.00 -17.54
N ARG A 108 15.77 -1.83 -16.93
CA ARG A 108 16.88 -0.93 -17.31
C ARG A 108 18.25 -1.58 -17.15
N THR A 109 18.48 -2.25 -16.02
CA THR A 109 19.76 -2.92 -15.76
C THR A 109 19.99 -4.05 -16.76
N ALA A 110 18.95 -4.82 -17.07
CA ALA A 110 19.03 -5.89 -18.08
C ALA A 110 19.30 -5.35 -19.49
N ALA A 111 18.70 -4.22 -19.86
CA ALA A 111 18.94 -3.57 -21.16
C ALA A 111 20.35 -2.95 -21.29
N GLN A 112 20.99 -2.63 -20.17
CA GLN A 112 22.35 -2.06 -20.10
C GLN A 112 23.43 -3.12 -19.85
N ALA A 113 23.06 -4.37 -19.58
CA ALA A 113 24.02 -5.45 -19.41
C ALA A 113 24.73 -5.74 -20.75
N PRO A 114 26.06 -5.86 -20.78
CA PRO A 114 26.76 -6.26 -22.00
C PRO A 114 26.23 -7.62 -22.45
N ALA A 115 25.94 -7.78 -23.75
CA ALA A 115 25.65 -9.09 -24.31
C ALA A 115 26.79 -10.05 -23.96
N PRO A 116 26.51 -11.31 -23.55
CA PRO A 116 27.57 -12.28 -23.33
C PRO A 116 28.32 -12.44 -24.65
N ALA A 117 29.60 -12.03 -24.66
CA ALA A 117 30.47 -12.24 -25.79
C ALA A 117 30.47 -13.74 -26.09
N ALA A 118 29.93 -14.10 -27.26
CA ALA A 118 29.98 -15.46 -27.75
C ALA A 118 31.46 -15.87 -27.82
N SER A 119 31.80 -16.87 -27.02
CA SER A 119 33.09 -17.55 -27.04
C SER A 119 33.38 -18.09 -28.44
N ALA A 120 34.38 -17.52 -29.11
CA ALA A 120 35.14 -18.19 -30.16
C ALA A 120 36.51 -18.59 -29.58
N ASP A 121 36.92 -19.80 -29.93
CA ASP A 121 37.82 -20.72 -29.24
C ASP A 121 39.33 -20.46 -29.48
N ALA A 122 40.14 -21.16 -28.67
CA ALA A 122 41.57 -21.54 -28.82
C ALA A 122 42.70 -20.67 -28.20
N SER A 123 43.14 -21.13 -27.01
CA SER A 123 44.52 -21.40 -26.51
C SER A 123 45.71 -20.48 -26.87
N GLU A 124 46.36 -19.90 -25.84
CA GLU A 124 47.74 -20.26 -25.40
C GLU A 124 48.22 -19.48 -24.13
N ALA A 125 48.71 -20.24 -23.14
CA ALA A 125 49.72 -19.99 -22.09
C ALA A 125 49.85 -18.65 -21.28
N SER A 126 49.53 -18.75 -19.97
CA SER A 126 50.06 -18.20 -18.68
C SER A 126 51.18 -17.11 -18.61
N PRO A 127 51.44 -16.43 -17.45
CA PRO A 127 50.78 -16.43 -16.12
C PRO A 127 50.46 -15.02 -15.53
N VAL A 128 49.77 -15.05 -14.38
CA VAL A 128 49.29 -13.96 -13.50
C VAL A 128 50.34 -12.87 -13.16
N PRO A 129 49.88 -11.64 -12.81
CA PRO A 129 50.04 -11.25 -11.40
C PRO A 129 48.76 -10.69 -10.75
N GLN A 130 48.80 -10.80 -9.42
CA GLN A 130 47.78 -10.51 -8.43
C GLN A 130 47.34 -9.04 -8.38
N GLY A 131 46.14 -8.82 -7.84
CA GLY A 131 45.80 -7.56 -7.18
C GLY A 131 44.76 -6.71 -7.89
N GLY A 132 43.52 -7.17 -7.90
CA GLY A 132 42.38 -6.32 -8.24
C GLY A 132 41.13 -6.95 -7.65
N ALA A 133 40.66 -6.42 -6.54
CA ALA A 133 39.34 -6.73 -6.02
C ALA A 133 38.36 -6.54 -7.17
N ALA A 134 37.80 -7.65 -7.66
CA ALA A 134 36.73 -7.63 -8.64
C ALA A 134 35.63 -6.78 -8.01
N ALA A 135 35.47 -5.55 -8.51
CA ALA A 135 34.34 -4.72 -8.19
C ALA A 135 33.11 -5.53 -8.61
N GLU A 136 32.37 -6.04 -7.62
CA GLU A 136 31.08 -6.64 -7.88
C GLU A 136 30.29 -5.64 -8.73
N PRO A 137 29.65 -6.06 -9.84
CA PRO A 137 28.82 -5.16 -10.62
C PRO A 137 27.78 -4.58 -9.66
N ALA A 138 27.81 -3.26 -9.51
CA ALA A 138 26.99 -2.53 -8.57
C ALA A 138 25.53 -2.94 -8.77
N ARG A 139 25.01 -3.77 -7.85
CA ARG A 139 23.64 -4.26 -7.92
C ARG A 139 22.70 -3.06 -7.90
N PRO A 140 21.67 -3.01 -8.76
CA PRO A 140 20.81 -1.85 -8.85
C PRO A 140 20.18 -1.56 -7.47
N PRO A 141 19.95 -0.29 -7.11
CA PRO A 141 19.58 0.14 -5.76
C PRO A 141 18.24 -0.41 -5.23
N LEU A 142 17.45 -1.11 -6.06
CA LEU A 142 16.25 -1.86 -5.66
C LEU A 142 16.26 -3.34 -6.07
N ALA A 143 17.42 -3.94 -6.33
CA ALA A 143 17.52 -5.35 -6.73
C ALA A 143 16.94 -6.31 -5.68
N THR A 144 17.01 -5.93 -4.41
CA THR A 144 16.68 -6.81 -3.29
C THR A 144 15.31 -6.49 -2.70
N ARG A 145 14.67 -7.50 -2.08
CA ARG A 145 13.36 -7.34 -1.43
C ARG A 145 13.40 -6.31 -0.30
N GLU A 146 14.52 -6.21 0.41
CA GLU A 146 14.75 -5.26 1.49
C GLU A 146 14.76 -3.83 0.97
N ALA A 147 15.37 -3.61 -0.21
CA ALA A 147 15.42 -2.29 -0.82
C ALA A 147 14.01 -1.82 -1.26
N VAL A 148 13.20 -2.72 -1.81
CA VAL A 148 11.79 -2.45 -2.13
C VAL A 148 10.99 -2.11 -0.88
N ALA A 149 11.16 -2.90 0.18
CA ALA A 149 10.49 -2.68 1.46
C ALA A 149 10.84 -1.32 2.06
N ARG A 150 12.12 -0.93 2.04
CA ARG A 150 12.56 0.40 2.47
C ARG A 150 11.96 1.53 1.63
N ALA A 151 11.93 1.39 0.31
CA ALA A 151 11.32 2.39 -0.57
C ALA A 151 9.81 2.56 -0.32
N ALA A 152 9.12 1.46 0.00
CA ALA A 152 7.70 1.47 0.36
C ALA A 152 7.44 1.94 1.80
N ARG A 153 8.48 2.02 2.66
CA ARG A 153 8.36 2.16 4.12
C ARG A 153 7.54 1.03 4.77
N LEU A 154 7.69 -0.20 4.27
CA LEU A 154 6.99 -1.39 4.73
C LEU A 154 7.98 -2.46 5.20
N SER A 155 7.47 -3.50 5.86
CA SER A 155 8.24 -4.71 6.14
C SER A 155 8.40 -5.57 4.86
N THR A 156 9.47 -6.37 4.80
CA THR A 156 9.70 -7.34 3.72
C THR A 156 8.57 -8.36 3.62
N ALA A 157 8.01 -8.77 4.77
CA ALA A 157 6.86 -9.67 4.83
C ALA A 157 5.61 -9.05 4.19
N THR A 158 5.31 -7.78 4.47
CA THR A 158 4.18 -7.06 3.87
C THR A 158 4.37 -6.91 2.37
N VAL A 159 5.57 -6.56 1.89
CA VAL A 159 5.85 -6.53 0.43
C VAL A 159 5.60 -7.89 -0.22
N GLY A 160 6.04 -8.99 0.40
CA GLY A 160 5.78 -10.34 -0.10
C GLY A 160 4.30 -10.72 -0.11
N GLN A 161 3.51 -10.22 0.84
CA GLN A 161 2.04 -10.38 0.85
C GLN A 161 1.40 -9.59 -0.31
N ILE A 162 1.82 -8.35 -0.54
CA ILE A 162 1.34 -7.51 -1.64
C ILE A 162 1.68 -8.12 -3.01
N GLU A 163 2.91 -8.63 -3.16
CA GLU A 163 3.33 -9.33 -4.38
C GLU A 163 2.45 -10.56 -4.66
N ARG A 164 2.08 -11.32 -3.62
CA ARG A 164 1.16 -12.46 -3.75
C ARG A 164 -0.24 -12.01 -4.17
N ILE A 165 -0.76 -10.95 -3.56
CA ILE A 165 -2.06 -10.38 -3.93
C ILE A 165 -2.04 -9.98 -5.42
N GLN A 166 -1.01 -9.26 -5.88
CA GLN A 166 -0.93 -8.86 -7.29
C GLN A 166 -0.92 -10.04 -8.27
N LYS A 167 -0.29 -11.16 -7.91
CA LYS A 167 -0.15 -12.32 -8.80
C LYS A 167 -1.37 -13.23 -8.83
N ALA A 168 -2.11 -13.34 -7.73
CA ALA A 168 -3.11 -14.39 -7.55
C ALA A 168 -4.51 -13.90 -7.15
N ALA A 169 -4.66 -12.62 -6.77
CA ALA A 169 -5.97 -12.10 -6.37
C ALA A 169 -6.86 -11.80 -7.58
N ALA A 170 -8.14 -12.18 -7.47
CA ALA A 170 -9.18 -11.75 -8.40
C ALA A 170 -9.36 -10.20 -8.34
N PRO A 171 -9.78 -9.55 -9.44
CA PRO A 171 -9.97 -8.10 -9.49
C PRO A 171 -10.84 -7.54 -8.36
N GLU A 172 -11.87 -8.27 -7.96
CA GLU A 172 -12.80 -7.93 -6.89
C GLU A 172 -12.10 -7.94 -5.52
N LEU A 173 -11.19 -8.89 -5.29
CA LEU A 173 -10.40 -8.94 -4.06
C LEU A 173 -9.38 -7.80 -4.02
N VAL A 174 -8.76 -7.46 -5.16
CA VAL A 174 -7.87 -6.29 -5.26
C VAL A 174 -8.63 -5.00 -4.94
N ALA A 175 -9.84 -4.84 -5.49
CA ALA A 175 -10.70 -3.69 -5.17
C ALA A 175 -11.03 -3.61 -3.68
N ALA A 176 -11.36 -4.74 -3.04
CA ALA A 176 -11.64 -4.80 -1.61
C ALA A 176 -10.42 -4.46 -0.71
N VAL A 177 -9.19 -4.72 -1.19
CA VAL A 177 -7.96 -4.30 -0.51
C VAL A 177 -7.74 -2.80 -0.68
N LYS A 178 -7.90 -2.28 -1.91
CA LYS A 178 -7.73 -0.85 -2.22
C LYS A 178 -8.72 0.03 -1.45
N SER A 179 -9.95 -0.41 -1.27
CA SER A 179 -10.97 0.28 -0.46
C SER A 179 -10.77 0.13 1.04
N GLY A 180 -9.80 -0.68 1.50
CA GLY A 180 -9.60 -0.98 2.92
C GLY A 180 -10.68 -1.86 3.54
N THR A 181 -11.54 -2.51 2.74
CA THR A 181 -12.57 -3.45 3.24
C THR A 181 -11.92 -4.65 3.94
N ILE A 182 -10.77 -5.12 3.46
CA ILE A 182 -9.96 -6.19 4.03
C ILE A 182 -8.49 -5.77 4.18
N SER A 183 -7.82 -6.25 5.24
CA SER A 183 -6.39 -5.98 5.44
C SER A 183 -5.51 -6.76 4.46
N ILE A 184 -4.30 -6.25 4.20
CA ILE A 184 -3.31 -6.88 3.32
C ILE A 184 -3.04 -8.33 3.73
N SER A 185 -2.84 -8.58 5.03
CA SER A 185 -2.54 -9.93 5.50
C SER A 185 -3.70 -10.91 5.33
N ALA A 186 -4.95 -10.46 5.46
CA ALA A 186 -6.13 -11.28 5.27
C ALA A 186 -6.36 -11.54 3.78
N ALA A 187 -6.24 -10.52 2.94
CA ALA A 187 -6.35 -10.66 1.49
C ALA A 187 -5.26 -11.56 0.92
N ALA A 188 -4.03 -11.48 1.43
CA ALA A 188 -2.95 -12.37 1.03
C ALA A 188 -3.20 -13.85 1.39
N ALA A 189 -4.04 -14.13 2.39
CA ALA A 189 -4.52 -15.48 2.68
C ALA A 189 -5.66 -15.88 1.72
N VAL A 190 -6.64 -15.00 1.49
CA VAL A 190 -7.74 -15.28 0.54
C VAL A 190 -7.19 -15.49 -0.88
N ALA A 191 -6.14 -14.77 -1.27
CA ALA A 191 -5.49 -14.89 -2.58
C ALA A 191 -4.85 -16.27 -2.84
N THR A 192 -4.74 -17.15 -1.85
CA THR A 192 -4.31 -18.55 -2.07
C THR A 192 -5.46 -19.47 -2.49
N LEU A 193 -6.71 -19.02 -2.39
CA LEU A 193 -7.88 -19.76 -2.83
C LEU A 193 -8.06 -19.66 -4.36
N PRO A 194 -8.78 -20.61 -4.99
CA PRO A 194 -9.18 -20.49 -6.38
C PRO A 194 -9.98 -19.21 -6.65
N ALA A 195 -9.88 -18.67 -7.87
CA ALA A 195 -10.49 -17.38 -8.23
C ALA A 195 -12.00 -17.33 -7.93
N GLN A 196 -12.75 -18.39 -8.23
CA GLN A 196 -14.19 -18.45 -7.92
C GLN A 196 -14.48 -18.30 -6.42
N GLU A 197 -13.68 -18.94 -5.55
CA GLU A 197 -13.87 -18.83 -4.09
C GLU A 197 -13.52 -17.43 -3.58
N GLN A 198 -12.53 -16.76 -4.19
CA GLN A 198 -12.23 -15.37 -3.86
C GLN A 198 -13.41 -14.46 -4.17
N VAL A 199 -14.01 -14.61 -5.35
CA VAL A 199 -15.17 -13.81 -5.79
C VAL A 199 -16.37 -14.06 -4.86
N VAL A 200 -16.65 -15.31 -4.50
CA VAL A 200 -17.72 -15.63 -3.52
C VAL A 200 -17.45 -14.99 -2.17
N ALA A 201 -16.20 -15.03 -1.69
CA ALA A 201 -15.84 -14.40 -0.42
C ALA A 201 -16.01 -12.88 -0.47
N VAL A 202 -15.66 -12.22 -1.58
CA VAL A 202 -15.88 -10.78 -1.76
C VAL A 202 -17.37 -10.45 -1.83
N ALA A 203 -18.17 -11.24 -2.54
CA ALA A 203 -19.62 -11.04 -2.65
C ALA A 203 -20.34 -11.16 -1.29
N GLY A 204 -19.83 -12.01 -0.39
CA GLY A 204 -20.31 -12.12 0.99
C GLY A 204 -19.90 -10.94 1.91
N GLY A 205 -19.13 -9.98 1.38
CA GLY A 205 -18.74 -8.77 2.09
C GLY A 205 -17.63 -8.98 3.13
N LYS A 206 -17.45 -7.97 3.99
CA LYS A 206 -16.34 -7.87 4.94
C LYS A 206 -16.22 -9.07 5.89
N ASP A 207 -17.35 -9.56 6.38
CA ASP A 207 -17.35 -10.67 7.34
C ASP A 207 -17.04 -12.01 6.67
N GLU A 208 -17.54 -12.24 5.45
CA GLU A 208 -17.19 -13.44 4.69
C GLU A 208 -15.72 -13.47 4.30
N LEU A 209 -15.17 -12.34 3.83
CA LEU A 209 -13.74 -12.18 3.57
C LEU A 209 -12.87 -12.52 4.79
N ARG A 210 -13.28 -12.06 5.97
CA ARG A 210 -12.58 -12.38 7.24
C ARG A 210 -12.70 -13.85 7.60
N ARG A 211 -13.87 -14.47 7.41
CA ARG A 211 -14.08 -15.90 7.65
C ARG A 211 -13.22 -16.75 6.70
N ALA A 212 -13.24 -16.45 5.40
CA ALA A 212 -12.42 -17.13 4.41
C ALA A 212 -10.92 -17.04 4.75
N ALA A 213 -10.43 -15.84 5.07
CA ALA A 213 -9.04 -15.64 5.49
C ALA A 213 -8.68 -16.47 6.73
N ARG A 214 -9.57 -16.53 7.72
CA ARG A 214 -9.38 -17.33 8.96
C ARG A 214 -9.31 -18.82 8.63
N GLN A 215 -10.24 -19.33 7.82
CA GLN A 215 -10.27 -20.74 7.42
C GLN A 215 -9.00 -21.15 6.66
N VAL A 216 -8.50 -20.31 5.75
CA VAL A 216 -7.23 -20.56 5.04
C VAL A 216 -6.07 -20.70 6.02
N ARG A 217 -5.97 -19.79 6.99
CA ARG A 217 -4.91 -19.81 7.99
C ARG A 217 -4.99 -21.06 8.88
N GLU A 218 -6.20 -21.45 9.30
CA GLU A 218 -6.43 -22.67 10.08
C GLU A 218 -6.07 -23.93 9.29
N LYS A 219 -6.48 -24.02 8.01
CA LYS A 219 -6.11 -25.14 7.13
C LYS A 219 -4.59 -25.23 6.96
N LYS A 220 -3.92 -24.10 6.75
CA LYS A 220 -2.45 -24.03 6.63
C LYS A 220 -1.75 -24.42 7.94
N ALA A 221 -2.29 -24.02 9.09
CA ALA A 221 -1.75 -24.39 10.39
C ALA A 221 -1.89 -25.91 10.66
N ARG A 222 -3.03 -26.51 10.28
CA ARG A 222 -3.28 -27.95 10.44
C ARG A 222 -2.48 -28.82 9.46
N ALA A 223 -2.14 -28.29 8.28
CA ALA A 223 -1.36 -29.00 7.27
C ALA A 223 0.16 -28.96 7.53
N ARG A 224 0.63 -28.18 8.51
CA ARG A 224 2.04 -28.08 8.87
C ARG A 224 2.37 -29.20 9.88
N PRO A 225 3.30 -30.13 9.59
CA PRO A 225 3.70 -31.17 10.53
C PRO A 225 4.18 -30.56 11.86
N ALA A 226 3.97 -31.25 12.98
CA ALA A 226 4.26 -30.78 14.34
C ALA A 226 5.77 -30.75 14.70
N GLU A 227 6.64 -30.57 13.73
CA GLU A 227 8.09 -30.47 13.93
C GLU A 227 8.56 -29.18 13.24
N GLU A 228 9.31 -28.37 13.98
CA GLU A 228 9.63 -26.94 13.75
C GLU A 228 8.59 -25.93 14.27
N ALA A 229 8.56 -25.79 15.60
CA ALA A 229 8.37 -24.46 16.18
C ALA A 229 9.48 -23.55 15.65
N PRO A 230 9.17 -22.46 14.92
CA PRO A 230 10.17 -21.43 14.66
C PRO A 230 10.41 -20.71 15.99
N GLN A 231 11.56 -20.96 16.59
CA GLN A 231 12.14 -20.03 17.53
C GLN A 231 12.55 -18.78 16.72
N GLY A 232 12.02 -17.62 17.10
CA GLY A 232 12.55 -16.34 16.66
C GLY A 232 11.91 -15.75 15.40
N GLU A 233 11.13 -14.69 15.64
CA GLU A 233 11.14 -13.38 14.97
C GLU A 233 9.71 -12.91 14.69
N GLY A 234 9.07 -12.45 15.77
CA GLY A 234 7.89 -11.60 15.72
C GLY A 234 8.27 -10.27 15.09
N GLY A 235 8.00 -10.12 13.79
CA GLY A 235 7.96 -8.82 13.14
C GLY A 235 6.68 -8.10 13.56
N GLU A 236 6.79 -7.27 14.58
CA GLU A 236 5.77 -6.36 15.08
C GLU A 236 5.37 -5.33 14.02
N GLU A 237 4.06 -5.08 13.90
CA GLU A 237 3.53 -3.83 13.36
C GLU A 237 3.85 -2.70 14.35
N PRO A 238 4.20 -1.48 13.87
CA PRO A 238 4.57 -0.39 14.75
C PRO A 238 3.31 0.20 15.41
N ALA A 239 3.22 0.10 16.73
CA ALA A 239 2.34 0.93 17.55
C ALA A 239 3.18 1.65 18.60
N ASP A 240 3.11 2.97 18.59
CA ASP A 240 3.71 3.88 19.56
C ASP A 240 3.40 3.47 21.02
N LEU A 241 4.47 3.15 21.78
CA LEU A 241 4.71 3.32 23.24
C LEU A 241 3.82 2.57 24.28
N PRO A 242 4.29 2.22 25.51
CA PRO A 242 5.65 1.97 26.05
C PRO A 242 5.85 0.48 26.48
N PRO A 243 7.07 0.03 26.88
CA PRO A 243 7.36 -1.35 27.31
C PRO A 243 6.85 -1.57 28.75
N GLU A 244 6.66 -2.76 29.34
CA GLU A 244 7.12 -4.12 29.06
C GLU A 244 6.30 -5.07 29.96
N SER A 245 5.76 -6.15 29.40
CA SER A 245 5.44 -7.40 30.11
C SER A 245 5.40 -8.47 29.03
N THR A 246 6.48 -9.26 28.95
CA THR A 246 6.60 -10.38 28.00
C THR A 246 5.91 -11.65 28.51
N ASP A 247 5.19 -11.56 29.64
CA ASP A 247 4.40 -12.67 30.15
C ASP A 247 2.99 -12.66 29.51
N VAL A 248 2.81 -13.59 28.57
CA VAL A 248 1.53 -13.85 27.90
C VAL A 248 0.40 -14.13 28.92
N GLY A 249 0.73 -14.69 30.09
CA GLY A 249 -0.23 -14.94 31.17
C GLY A 249 -0.75 -13.66 31.82
N GLU A 250 0.14 -12.69 32.06
CA GLU A 250 -0.23 -11.37 32.61
C GLU A 250 -1.06 -10.57 31.62
N LEU A 251 -0.68 -10.57 30.34
CA LEU A 251 -1.44 -9.91 29.27
C LEU A 251 -2.84 -10.51 29.12
N GLN A 252 -2.97 -11.84 29.21
CA GLN A 252 -4.28 -12.49 29.21
C GLN A 252 -5.11 -12.14 30.46
N GLY A 253 -4.46 -11.99 31.62
CA GLY A 253 -5.08 -11.49 32.84
C GLY A 253 -5.61 -10.07 32.71
N LEU A 254 -4.79 -9.17 32.18
CA LEU A 254 -5.14 -7.77 31.94
C LEU A 254 -6.27 -7.64 30.92
N VAL A 255 -6.24 -8.43 29.84
CA VAL A 255 -7.33 -8.46 28.84
C VAL A 255 -8.65 -8.94 29.46
N ARG A 256 -8.62 -9.92 30.38
CA ARG A 256 -9.83 -10.34 31.11
C ARG A 256 -10.34 -9.23 32.03
N ALA A 257 -9.44 -8.58 32.77
CA ALA A 257 -9.79 -7.47 33.67
C ALA A 257 -10.40 -6.28 32.91
N LEU A 258 -9.77 -5.85 31.81
CA LEU A 258 -10.25 -4.76 30.96
C LEU A 258 -11.59 -5.08 30.29
N ARG A 259 -11.85 -6.36 29.96
CA ARG A 259 -13.16 -6.79 29.45
C ARG A 259 -14.24 -6.73 30.51
N ALA A 260 -13.93 -7.11 31.75
CA ALA A 260 -14.87 -6.98 32.87
C ALA A 260 -15.18 -5.51 33.17
N GLU A 261 -14.16 -4.65 33.21
CA GLU A 261 -14.33 -3.22 33.43
C GLU A 261 -15.14 -2.56 32.30
N ASN A 262 -14.89 -2.93 31.04
CA ASN A 262 -15.70 -2.48 29.91
C ASN A 262 -17.17 -2.90 30.03
N ALA A 263 -17.45 -4.12 30.52
CA ALA A 263 -18.81 -4.57 30.76
C ALA A 263 -19.49 -3.74 31.86
N ASP A 264 -18.76 -3.41 32.93
CA ASP A 264 -19.25 -2.56 34.02
C ASP A 264 -19.53 -1.13 33.57
N LEU A 265 -18.61 -0.53 32.81
CA LEU A 265 -18.79 0.80 32.25
C LEU A 265 -19.98 0.84 31.30
N LYS A 266 -20.17 -0.18 30.45
CA LYS A 266 -21.35 -0.29 29.58
C LYS A 266 -22.65 -0.36 30.39
N ARG A 267 -22.67 -1.10 31.50
CA ARG A 267 -23.83 -1.13 32.42
C ARG A 267 -24.09 0.25 33.05
N LYS A 268 -23.05 0.94 33.53
CA LYS A 268 -23.16 2.29 34.09
C LYS A 268 -23.70 3.29 33.06
N VAL A 269 -23.18 3.25 31.83
CA VAL A 269 -23.66 4.11 30.72
C VAL A 269 -25.11 3.82 30.39
N ALA A 270 -25.52 2.54 30.33
CA ALA A 270 -26.92 2.18 30.10
C ALA A 270 -27.83 2.75 31.21
N ASN A 271 -27.44 2.59 32.48
CA ASN A 271 -28.20 3.10 33.63
C ASN A 271 -28.28 4.64 33.62
N LEU A 272 -27.18 5.34 33.35
CA LEU A 272 -27.16 6.80 33.23
C LEU A 272 -27.99 7.29 32.05
N THR A 273 -28.00 6.56 30.95
CA THR A 273 -28.83 6.88 29.77
C THR A 273 -30.31 6.76 30.08
N VAL A 274 -30.72 5.73 30.84
CA VAL A 274 -32.10 5.58 31.34
C VAL A 274 -32.45 6.71 32.31
N ALA A 275 -31.60 7.00 33.29
CA ALA A 275 -31.82 8.09 34.25
C ALA A 275 -31.91 9.47 33.57
N LEU A 276 -31.09 9.74 32.55
CA LEU A 276 -31.17 10.95 31.74
C LEU A 276 -32.47 11.04 30.93
N LYS A 277 -32.97 9.91 30.44
CA LYS A 277 -34.25 9.83 29.71
C LYS A 277 -35.43 10.07 30.65
N GLU A 278 -35.38 9.56 31.88
CA GLU A 278 -36.38 9.80 32.93
C GLU A 278 -36.36 11.25 33.42
N ALA A 279 -35.17 11.83 33.62
CA ALA A 279 -35.01 13.25 33.98
C ALA A 279 -35.44 14.22 32.86
N ARG A 280 -35.48 13.74 31.60
CA ARG A 280 -35.99 14.47 30.43
C ARG A 280 -37.48 14.18 30.12
N GLY A 281 -38.16 13.38 30.95
CA GLY A 281 -39.62 13.19 30.94
C GLY A 281 -40.38 14.44 31.43
N PRO A 282 -41.69 14.56 31.18
CA PRO A 282 -42.35 15.80 30.80
C PRO A 282 -42.42 16.84 31.93
N LYS A 283 -41.55 17.86 31.88
CA LYS A 283 -41.82 19.19 32.43
C LYS A 283 -42.56 20.03 31.38
N ALA A 284 -43.78 19.62 31.03
CA ALA A 284 -44.65 20.39 30.15
C ALA A 284 -46.13 20.10 30.44
N GLU A 285 -46.54 20.07 31.71
CA GLU A 285 -47.97 20.06 32.10
C GLU A 285 -48.14 20.39 33.59
N SER A 286 -47.60 21.53 34.04
CA SER A 286 -48.07 22.17 35.28
C SER A 286 -47.60 23.62 35.33
N ARG A 287 -48.30 24.47 34.56
CA ARG A 287 -48.42 25.90 34.79
C ARG A 287 -49.83 26.29 34.36
N MET A 288 -50.80 25.90 35.19
CA MET A 288 -51.96 26.76 35.46
C MET A 288 -51.52 27.86 36.43
#